data_AF-A0A957QZC0-F1
#
_entry.id   AF-A0A957QZC0-F1
#
_cell.length_a   1.000
_cell.length_b   1.000
_cell.length_c   1.000
_cell.angle_alpha   90.00
_cell.angle_beta   90.00
_cell.angle_gamma   90.00
#
_symmetry.space_group_name_H-M   'P 1'
#
loop_
_entity.id
_entity.type
_entity.pdbx_description
1 polymer ?
#
loop_
_entity_poly.entity_id
_entity_poly.type
_entity_poly.pdbx_seq_one_letter_code
_entity_poly.pdbx_strand_id
1 'polypeptide(L)'
;MLRLNNSNALYQQATEYLPMGVSSNFRFWGEGETRYIARGQGAHIWDVDDNRYIDYRMGYGPVILGHADPRVNAAVVEAIQLGTT
;
A
#
# COMPACT_ATOMS: atom_id res chain seq x y z
N MET A 1 -20.16 3.83 -4.84
CA MET A 1 -19.81 3.17 -3.56
C MET A 1 -18.55 2.35 -3.80
N LEU A 2 -17.58 2.37 -2.87
CA LEU A 2 -16.35 1.59 -3.00
C LEU A 2 -16.66 0.09 -2.92
N ARG A 3 -15.86 -0.74 -3.62
CA ARG A 3 -15.93 -2.21 -3.51
C ARG A 3 -14.82 -2.66 -2.57
N LEU A 4 -15.11 -3.50 -1.58
CA LEU A 4 -14.14 -3.83 -0.53
C LEU A 4 -14.07 -5.33 -0.23
N ASN A 5 -14.55 -6.16 -1.15
CA ASN A 5 -14.71 -7.59 -0.90
C ASN A 5 -13.34 -8.26 -0.74
N ASN A 6 -12.37 -7.89 -1.59
CA ASN A 6 -11.02 -8.43 -1.53
C ASN A 6 -10.26 -7.88 -0.31
N SER A 7 -10.37 -6.57 -0.05
CA SER A 7 -9.79 -5.96 1.14
C SER A 7 -10.30 -6.61 2.43
N ASN A 8 -11.61 -6.87 2.53
CA ASN A 8 -12.22 -7.49 3.71
C ASN A 8 -11.82 -8.97 3.87
N ALA A 9 -11.71 -9.72 2.78
CA ALA A 9 -11.20 -11.09 2.81
C ALA A 9 -9.74 -11.13 3.30
N LEU A 10 -8.88 -10.23 2.81
CA LEU A 10 -7.50 -10.11 3.28
C LEU A 10 -7.41 -9.67 4.74
N TYR A 11 -8.28 -8.77 5.18
CA TYR A 11 -8.37 -8.34 6.58
C TYR A 11 -8.66 -9.53 7.50
N GLN A 12 -9.69 -10.32 7.17
CA GLN A 12 -10.06 -11.53 7.93
C GLN A 12 -8.93 -12.56 7.97
N GLN A 13 -8.24 -12.77 6.86
CA GLN A 13 -7.08 -13.66 6.84
C GLN A 13 -5.93 -13.11 7.68
N ALA A 14 -5.65 -11.81 7.60
CA ALA A 14 -4.52 -11.20 8.28
C ALA A 14 -4.68 -11.17 9.81
N THR A 15 -5.92 -11.11 10.32
CA THR A 15 -6.18 -11.15 11.78
C THR A 15 -5.77 -12.47 12.44
N GLU A 16 -5.65 -13.55 11.67
CA GLU A 16 -5.12 -14.83 12.17
C GLU A 16 -3.61 -14.79 12.45
N TYR A 17 -2.89 -13.81 11.89
CA TYR A 17 -1.43 -13.75 11.94
C TYR A 17 -0.88 -12.47 12.57
N LEU A 18 -1.63 -11.36 12.51
CA LEU A 18 -1.22 -10.05 12.99
C LEU A 18 -2.30 -9.44 13.90
N PRO A 19 -1.92 -8.77 15.00
CA PRO A 19 -2.88 -8.00 15.80
C PRO A 19 -3.63 -6.99 14.93
N MET A 20 -4.97 -7.07 14.95
CA MET A 20 -5.86 -6.24 14.11
C MET A 20 -5.57 -6.35 12.59
N GLY A 21 -4.95 -7.44 12.13
CA GLY A 21 -4.67 -7.70 10.72
C GLY A 21 -3.63 -6.78 10.08
N VAL A 22 -2.91 -5.97 10.86
CA VAL A 22 -1.97 -4.96 10.34
C VAL A 22 -0.61 -5.01 11.03
N SER A 23 0.43 -4.61 10.30
CA SER A 23 1.81 -4.54 10.83
C SER A 23 2.16 -3.22 11.53
N SER A 24 1.24 -2.25 11.56
CA SER A 24 1.37 -0.98 12.29
C SER A 24 -0.02 -0.40 12.53
N ASN A 25 -0.26 0.18 13.69
CA ASN A 25 -1.56 0.77 14.07
C ASN A 25 -2.03 1.87 13.09
N PHE A 26 -1.13 2.62 12.44
CA PHE A 26 -1.51 3.61 11.42
C PHE A 26 -2.23 3.01 10.20
N ARG A 27 -2.03 1.70 9.96
CA ARG A 27 -2.66 0.97 8.86
C ARG A 27 -4.05 0.42 9.21
N PHE A 28 -4.45 0.41 10.49
CA PHE A 28 -5.79 -0.01 10.89
C PHE A 28 -6.78 1.15 10.71
N TRP A 29 -7.79 0.97 9.86
CA TRP A 29 -8.81 1.99 9.59
C TRP A 29 -10.19 1.61 10.14
N GLY A 30 -10.30 0.45 10.79
CA GLY A 30 -11.53 -0.13 11.26
C GLY A 30 -11.78 -1.52 10.68
N GLU A 31 -12.57 -2.32 11.39
CA GLU A 31 -13.07 -3.60 10.90
C GLU A 31 -13.92 -3.40 9.65
N GLY A 32 -13.63 -4.11 8.56
CA GLY A 32 -14.32 -3.94 7.28
C GLY A 32 -14.00 -2.63 6.53
N GLU A 33 -13.16 -1.76 7.11
CA GLU A 33 -12.77 -0.46 6.54
C GLU A 33 -11.27 -0.36 6.21
N THR A 34 -10.47 -1.31 6.68
CA THR A 34 -9.03 -1.35 6.41
C THR A 34 -8.75 -1.65 4.93
N ARG A 35 -8.03 -0.76 4.25
CA ARG A 35 -7.69 -0.88 2.82
C ARG A 35 -6.36 -1.61 2.64
N TYR A 36 -6.35 -2.62 1.78
CA TYR A 36 -5.12 -3.28 1.34
C TYR A 36 -4.72 -2.71 -0.01
N ILE A 37 -3.55 -2.06 -0.06
CA ILE A 37 -3.10 -1.32 -1.23
C ILE A 37 -2.30 -2.24 -2.15
N ALA A 38 -2.72 -2.33 -3.43
CA ALA A 38 -2.08 -3.18 -4.43
C ALA A 38 -0.95 -2.45 -5.16
N ARG A 39 -1.13 -1.16 -5.49
CA ARG A 39 -0.14 -0.38 -6.23
C ARG A 39 -0.30 1.13 -6.05
N GLY A 40 0.72 1.89 -6.44
CA GLY A 40 0.69 3.35 -6.52
C GLY A 40 1.45 3.88 -7.74
N GLN A 41 1.07 5.08 -8.20
CA GLN A 41 1.75 5.83 -9.27
C GLN A 41 1.48 7.33 -9.09
N GLY A 42 2.54 8.13 -9.05
CA GLY A 42 2.46 9.57 -8.78
C GLY A 42 1.71 9.83 -7.47
N ALA A 43 0.71 10.71 -7.50
CA ALA A 43 -0.10 11.05 -6.33
C ALA A 43 -1.26 10.07 -6.07
N HIS A 44 -1.30 8.90 -6.71
CA HIS A 44 -2.44 7.97 -6.62
C HIS A 44 -2.03 6.59 -6.12
N ILE A 45 -2.97 5.95 -5.42
CA ILE A 45 -2.89 4.53 -5.01
C ILE A 45 -4.16 3.80 -5.44
N TRP A 46 -4.04 2.48 -5.58
CA TRP A 46 -5.12 1.56 -5.89
C TRP A 46 -5.13 0.45 -4.85
N ASP A 47 -6.31 0.17 -4.28
CA ASP A 47 -6.48 -0.99 -3.43
C ASP A 47 -6.61 -2.29 -4.25
N VAL A 48 -6.71 -3.42 -3.55
CA VAL A 48 -6.90 -4.77 -4.13
C VAL A 48 -8.29 -4.96 -4.77
N ASP A 49 -9.17 -3.97 -4.67
CA ASP A 49 -10.49 -3.94 -5.29
C ASP A 49 -10.54 -2.93 -6.48
N ASP A 50 -9.38 -2.46 -6.94
CA ASP A 50 -9.18 -1.49 -8.03
C ASP A 50 -9.75 -0.08 -7.76
N ASN A 51 -10.14 0.24 -6.53
CA ASN A 51 -10.54 1.60 -6.20
C ASN A 51 -9.32 2.53 -6.24
N ARG A 52 -9.44 3.65 -6.96
CA ARG A 52 -8.38 4.66 -7.07
C ARG A 52 -8.57 5.79 -6.08
N TYR A 53 -7.50 6.17 -5.40
CA TYR A 53 -7.46 7.25 -4.42
C TYR A 53 -6.40 8.29 -4.78
N ILE A 54 -6.63 9.55 -4.41
CA ILE A 54 -5.55 10.53 -4.27
C ILE A 54 -4.91 10.29 -2.91
N ASP A 55 -3.61 10.02 -2.88
CA ASP A 55 -2.90 9.63 -1.67
C ASP A 55 -2.32 10.84 -0.94
N TYR A 56 -3.04 11.29 0.10
CA TYR A 56 -2.56 12.32 1.03
C TYR A 56 -1.74 11.76 2.20
N ARG A 57 -1.66 10.43 2.36
CA ARG A 57 -0.81 9.81 3.40
C ARG A 57 0.63 9.72 2.92
N MET A 58 0.87 9.50 1.63
CA MET A 58 2.20 9.50 0.99
C MET A 58 3.21 8.60 1.73
N GLY A 59 2.78 7.38 2.07
CA GLY A 59 3.59 6.44 2.86
C GLY A 59 3.91 6.92 4.28
N TYR A 60 3.13 7.86 4.81
CA TYR A 60 3.39 8.60 6.05
C TYR A 60 4.61 9.53 5.98
N GLY A 61 4.92 10.04 4.78
CA GLY A 61 6.00 11.02 4.55
C GLY A 61 7.02 10.66 3.46
N PRO A 62 7.53 9.42 3.35
CA PRO A 62 8.62 9.06 2.44
C PRO A 62 8.34 9.28 0.94
N VAL A 63 7.06 9.31 0.53
CA VAL A 63 6.66 9.31 -0.88
C VAL A 63 6.53 10.74 -1.43
N ILE A 64 7.48 11.62 -1.12
CA ILE A 64 7.40 13.05 -1.49
C ILE A 64 7.49 13.28 -3.01
N LEU A 65 8.16 12.39 -3.74
CA LEU A 65 8.26 12.43 -5.21
C LEU A 65 7.07 11.74 -5.91
N GLY A 66 6.10 11.22 -5.15
CA GLY A 66 5.05 10.35 -5.65
C GLY A 66 5.49 8.89 -5.75
N HIS A 67 4.50 8.01 -5.83
CA HIS A 67 4.71 6.57 -5.97
C HIS A 67 5.32 6.24 -7.32
N ALA A 68 6.26 5.29 -7.35
CA ALA A 68 6.90 4.81 -8.58
C ALA A 68 7.44 5.95 -9.47
N ASP A 69 8.15 6.93 -8.86
CA ASP A 69 8.90 7.92 -9.62
C ASP A 69 9.92 7.20 -10.52
N PRO A 70 9.93 7.46 -11.84
CA PRO A 70 10.75 6.70 -12.78
C PRO A 70 12.25 6.81 -12.52
N ARG A 71 12.73 7.92 -11.93
CA ARG A 71 14.15 8.11 -11.61
C ARG A 71 14.55 7.25 -10.42
N VAL A 72 13.71 7.24 -9.38
CA VAL A 72 13.93 6.43 -8.17
C VAL A 72 13.88 4.94 -8.53
N ASN A 73 12.86 4.52 -9.28
CA ASN A 73 12.74 3.13 -9.72
C ASN A 73 13.93 2.68 -10.56
N ALA A 74 14.39 3.49 -11.51
CA ALA A 74 15.55 3.16 -12.34
C ALA A 74 16.81 2.95 -11.48
N ALA A 75 17.08 3.85 -10.53
CA ALA A 75 18.22 3.74 -9.62
C ALA A 75 18.12 2.51 -8.70
N VAL A 76 16.94 2.20 -8.18
CA VAL A 76 16.72 0.99 -7.36
C VAL A 76 16.93 -0.29 -8.18
N VAL A 77 16.43 -0.34 -9.41
CA VAL A 77 16.63 -1.48 -10.31
C VAL A 77 18.11 -1.70 -10.59
N GLU A 78 18.86 -0.65 -10.92
CA GLU A 78 20.30 -0.72 -11.13
C GLU A 78 21.03 -1.25 -9.89
N ALA A 79 20.72 -0.71 -8.71
CA ALA A 79 21.33 -1.13 -7.46
C ALA A 79 21.06 -2.62 -7.14
N ILE A 80 19.83 -3.10 -7.36
CA ILE A 80 19.47 -4.50 -7.10
C ILE A 80 20.23 -5.47 -8.02
N GLN A 81 20.59 -5.07 -9.25
CA GLN A 81 21.40 -5.92 -10.14
C GLN A 81 22.82 -6.17 -9.60
N LEU A 82 23.33 -5.31 -8.71
CA LEU A 82 24.63 -5.49 -8.06
C LEU A 82 24.55 -6.38 -6.81
N GLY A 83 23.34 -6.72 -6.36
CA GLY A 83 23.08 -7.44 -5.11
C GLY A 83 22.89 -6.50 -3.91
N THR A 84 21.90 -6.81 -3.06
CA THR A 84 21.61 -6.07 -1.82
C THR A 84 21.96 -6.93 -0.61
N THR A 85 22.56 -6.34 0.43
CA THR A 85 22.72 -6.95 1.76
C THR A 85 21.56 -6.59 2.67
#